data_AF-A0A964HV18-F1
#
_entry.id   AF-A0A964HV18-F1
#
_cell.length_a   1.000
_cell.length_b   1.000
_cell.length_c   1.000
_cell.angle_alpha   90.00
_cell.angle_beta   90.00
_cell.angle_gamma   90.00
#
_symmetry.space_group_name_H-M   'P 1'
#
loop_
_entity.id
_entity.type
_entity.pdbx_description
1 polymer ?
#
loop_
_entity_poly.entity_id
_entity_poly.type
_entity_poly.pdbx_seq_one_letter_code
_entity_poly.pdbx_strand_id
1 'polypeptide(L)' 'MNINIGTISPIPTEEEAAAIAAAVTMMWPQPTITSTADTSAVSAWRFSGRWWVTDAISRRSRPGIR' A
#
# COMPACT_ATOMS: atom_id res chain seq x y z
N MET A 1 -17.54 -16.48 3.65
CA MET A 1 -16.19 -17.07 3.79
C MET A 1 -15.95 -17.23 5.28
N ASN A 2 -16.19 -18.42 5.83
CA ASN A 2 -16.02 -18.66 7.27
C ASN A 2 -14.55 -18.97 7.53
N ILE A 3 -13.85 -18.02 8.12
CA ILE A 3 -12.48 -18.21 8.57
C ILE A 3 -12.59 -19.04 9.85
N ASN A 4 -12.30 -20.34 9.78
CA ASN A 4 -12.14 -21.16 10.98
C ASN A 4 -10.84 -20.75 11.65
N ILE A 5 -10.92 -19.86 12.65
CA ILE A 5 -9.77 -19.55 13.51
C ILE A 5 -9.57 -20.77 14.43
N GLY A 6 -8.50 -21.53 14.18
CA GLY A 6 -8.10 -22.62 15.06
C GLY A 6 -7.84 -22.11 16.47
N THR A 7 -8.18 -22.91 17.48
CA THR A 7 -7.86 -22.61 18.87
C THR A 7 -6.35 -22.74 19.08
N ILE A 8 -5.70 -21.67 19.54
CA ILE A 8 -4.27 -21.70 19.89
C ILE A 8 -4.13 -22.46 21.22
N SER A 9 -3.44 -23.59 21.18
CA SER A 9 -3.17 -24.43 22.35
C SER A 9 -1.72 -24.94 22.30
N PRO A 10 -0.95 -24.82 23.40
CA PRO A 10 -1.34 -24.25 24.69
C PRO A 10 -1.56 -22.72 24.63
N ILE A 11 -2.26 -22.19 25.64
CA ILE A 11 -2.42 -20.74 25.81
C ILE A 11 -1.04 -20.18 26.18
N PRO A 12 -0.51 -19.18 25.45
CA PRO A 12 0.79 -18.60 25.75
C PRO A 12 0.78 -17.92 27.12
N THR A 13 1.93 -17.89 27.79
CA THR A 13 2.09 -17.08 29.00
C THR A 13 2.08 -15.58 28.66
N GLU A 14 1.96 -14.72 29.68
CA GLU A 14 1.99 -13.27 29.48
C GLU A 14 3.31 -12.83 28.83
N GLU A 15 4.43 -13.43 29.25
CA GLU A 15 5.76 -13.15 28.69
C GLU A 15 5.86 -13.56 27.22
N GLU A 16 5.31 -14.73 26.88
CA GLU A 16 5.28 -15.23 25.50
C GLU A 16 4.37 -14.37 24.62
N ALA A 17 3.19 -13.98 25.12
CA ALA A 17 2.28 -13.09 24.42
C ALA A 17 2.92 -11.71 24.16
N ALA A 18 3.61 -11.15 25.16
CA ALA A 18 4.34 -9.90 25.03
C ALA A 18 5.48 -9.99 23.99
N ALA A 19 6.24 -11.09 23.99
CA ALA A 19 7.30 -11.32 23.02
C ALA A 19 6.77 -11.43 21.58
N ILE A 20 5.66 -12.15 21.38
CA ILE A 20 4.99 -12.28 20.08
C ILE A 20 4.49 -10.91 19.60
N ALA A 21 3.80 -10.16 20.46
CA ALA A 21 3.28 -8.84 20.12
C ALA A 21 4.41 -7.86 19.74
N ALA A 22 5.52 -7.89 20.47
CA ALA A 22 6.70 -7.09 20.18
C ALA A 22 7.31 -7.45 18.81
N ALA A 23 7.50 -8.75 18.55
CA ALA A 23 8.05 -9.23 17.28
C ALA A 23 7.18 -8.81 16.08
N VAL A 24 5.86 -9.01 16.17
CA VAL A 24 4.91 -8.60 15.13
C VAL A 24 4.99 -7.09 14.88
N THR A 25 5.04 -6.30 15.96
CA THR A 25 5.13 -4.84 15.87
C THR A 25 6.44 -4.39 15.19
N MET A 26 7.57 -5.01 15.54
CA MET A 26 8.88 -4.67 14.94
C MET A 26 9.01 -5.13 13.48
N MET A 27 8.39 -6.25 13.12
CA MET A 27 8.42 -6.79 11.76
C MET A 27 7.41 -6.14 10.83
N TRP A 28 6.42 -5.42 11.38
CA TRP A 28 5.40 -4.80 10.55
C TRP A 28 5.99 -3.64 9.73
N PRO A 29 5.86 -3.66 8.39
CA PRO A 29 6.30 -2.54 7.58
C PRO A 29 5.53 -1.29 7.99
N GLN A 30 6.24 -0.26 8.43
CA GLN A 30 5.59 1.03 8.63
C GLN A 30 5.17 1.57 7.26
N PRO A 31 3.91 1.98 7.06
CA PRO A 31 3.53 2.66 5.83
C PRO A 31 4.42 3.90 5.68
N THR A 32 5.37 3.83 4.77
CA THR A 32 6.09 5.00 4.32
C THR A 32 5.08 5.85 3.59
N ILE A 33 4.71 6.98 4.21
CA ILE A 33 4.02 8.04 3.48
C ILE A 33 5.05 8.48 2.45
N THR A 34 4.95 7.92 1.24
CA THR A 34 5.68 8.45 0.10
C THR A 34 5.10 9.85 -0.04
N SER A 35 5.86 10.86 0.38
CA SER A 35 5.58 12.27 0.07
C SER A 35 5.10 12.26 -1.36
N THR A 36 3.83 12.63 -1.56
CA THR A 36 3.08 12.51 -2.81
C THR A 36 4.04 12.49 -3.98
N ALA A 37 4.34 11.28 -4.49
CA ALA A 37 5.12 11.16 -5.70
C ALA A 37 4.43 12.07 -6.69
N ASP A 38 5.17 13.06 -7.19
CA ASP A 38 4.67 14.18 -7.97
C ASP A 38 3.43 13.76 -8.78
N THR A 39 2.27 14.33 -8.44
CA THR A 39 1.02 14.19 -9.20
C THR A 39 1.14 14.80 -10.61
N SER A 40 2.36 14.91 -11.17
CA SER A 40 2.68 15.43 -12.48
C SER A 40 3.32 14.39 -13.41
N ALA A 41 3.64 13.18 -12.95
CA ALA A 41 4.08 12.13 -13.85
C ALA A 41 2.87 11.38 -14.42
N VAL A 42 2.14 12.03 -15.34
CA VAL A 42 1.32 11.31 -16.32
C VAL A 42 2.22 10.21 -16.87
N SER A 43 1.93 8.94 -16.55
CA SER A 43 2.85 7.84 -16.82
C SER A 43 3.21 7.86 -18.30
N ALA A 44 4.48 8.17 -18.61
CA ALA A 44 4.98 8.22 -19.98
C ALA A 44 5.11 6.81 -20.60
N TRP A 45 4.29 5.87 -20.15
CA TRP A 45 4.39 4.47 -20.52
C TRP A 45 3.73 4.23 -21.88
N ARG A 46 4.50 3.58 -22.75
CA ARG A 46 4.09 3.09 -24.05
C ARG A 46 4.22 1.57 -24.09
N PHE A 47 3.19 0.87 -24.57
CA PHE A 47 3.27 -0.54 -24.93
C PHE A 47 3.32 -0.66 -26.45
N SER A 48 4.35 -1.32 -26.99
CA SER A 48 4.57 -1.41 -28.45
C SER A 48 4.55 -0.03 -29.15
N GLY A 49 5.14 0.99 -28.51
CA GLY A 49 5.19 2.36 -29.02
C GLY A 49 3.87 3.14 -28.95
N ARG A 50 2.76 2.52 -28.55
CA ARG A 50 1.45 3.18 -28.39
C ARG A 50 1.26 3.63 -26.95
N TRP A 51 0.79 4.87 -26.80
CA TRP A 51 0.40 5.42 -25.51
C TRP A 51 -0.81 4.65 -24.96
N TRP A 52 -0.76 4.27 -23.69
CA TRP A 52 -1.90 3.61 -23.04
C TRP A 52 -3.04 4.62 -22.79
N VAL A 53 -2.72 5.86 -22.43
CA VAL A 53 -3.71 6.94 -22.25
C VAL A 53 -3.91 7.68 -23.57
N THR A 54 -5.07 7.48 -24.19
CA THR A 54 -5.44 8.05 -25.50
C THR A 54 -6.28 9.32 -25.40
N ASP A 55 -6.88 9.60 -24.24
CA ASP A 55 -7.80 10.74 -24.12
C ASP A 55 -7.05 12.07 -23.90
N ALA A 56 -7.36 13.05 -24.73
CA ALA A 56 -6.85 14.42 -24.64
C ALA A 56 -7.31 15.14 -23.37
N ILE A 57 -8.43 14.73 -22.77
CA ILE A 57 -8.96 15.32 -21.53
C ILE A 57 -8.04 15.02 -20.34
N SER A 58 -7.52 13.79 -20.24
CA SER A 58 -6.56 13.39 -19.20
C SER A 58 -5.20 14.10 -19.31
N ARG A 59 -4.90 14.71 -20.46
CA ARG A 59 -3.63 15.44 -20.72
C ARG A 59 -3.69 16.93 -20.37
N ARG A 60 -4.87 17.49 -20.11
CA ARG A 60 -4.99 18.91 -19.72
C ARG A 60 -4.80 19.03 -18.21
N SER A 61 -3.58 19.29 -17.77
CA SER A 61 -3.35 19.92 -16.47
C SER A 61 -4.10 21.25 -16.47
N ARG A 62 -5.19 21.35 -15.69
CA ARG A 62 -5.95 22.60 -15.57
C ARG A 62 -5.19 23.52 -14.63
N PRO A 63 -4.74 24.70 -15.08
CA PRO A 63 -4.23 25.71 -14.17
C PRO A 63 -5.40 26.21 -13.32
N GLY A 64 -5.34 26.04 -11.98
CA GLY A 64 -6.30 26.68 -11.08
C GLY A 64 -6.90 25.87 -9.94
N ILE A 65 -6.44 24.65 -9.65
CA ILE A 65 -6.79 23.98 -8.39
C ILE A 65 -5.71 24.34 -7.35
N ARG A 66 -6.05 25.27 -6.47
CA ARG A 66 -5.31 25.62 -5.25
C ARG A 66 -5.53 24.57 -4.18
#